data_AF-A0A932XJJ9-F1
#
_entry.id   AF-A0A932XJJ9-F1
#
_cell.length_a   1.000
_cell.length_b   1.000
_cell.length_c   1.000
_cell.angle_alpha   90.00
_cell.angle_beta   90.00
_cell.angle_gamma   90.00
#
_symmetry.space_group_name_H-M   'P 1'
#
loop_
_entity.id
_entity.type
_entity.pdbx_description
1 polymer ?
#
loop_
_entity_poly.entity_id
_entity_poly.type
_entity_poly.pdbx_seq_one_letter_code
_entity_poly.pdbx_strand_id
1 'polypeptide(L)'
;MKLVSANPQPQVTRLEELPGKVNYFIGNDPTKWRANIPTYAKVKYEDVYPGVDLVYYGTQRQLEYDFVVAPGADPGAITLAFEGLVGAGPCACPQEGDHRGSPLQIDDNGDFIVHIPGGALSLHKPRVYQQINGVKQDIPGCYVLLPLSPQAGHPTSALPVGEG
;
A
#
# COMPACT_ATOMS: atom_id res chain seq x y z
N MET A 1 -8.12 -1.38 -0.38
CA MET A 1 -6.82 -1.99 -0.74
C MET A 1 -6.52 -3.10 0.25
N LYS A 2 -6.03 -4.24 -0.23
CA LYS A 2 -5.66 -5.40 0.58
C LYS A 2 -4.32 -5.93 0.09
N LEU A 3 -3.43 -6.33 1.00
CA LEU A 3 -2.23 -7.09 0.64
C LEU A 3 -2.63 -8.56 0.47
N VAL A 4 -2.44 -9.10 -0.72
CA VAL A 4 -2.75 -10.50 -1.05
C VAL A 4 -1.62 -11.39 -0.53
N SER A 5 -1.98 -12.50 0.11
CA SER A 5 -1.05 -13.48 0.70
C SER A 5 -0.06 -12.93 1.73
N ALA A 6 -0.24 -11.69 2.18
CA ALA A 6 0.58 -11.12 3.24
C ALA A 6 0.34 -11.83 4.57
N ASN A 7 1.32 -11.73 5.45
CA ASN A 7 1.21 -12.19 6.82
C ASN A 7 -0.05 -11.56 7.47
N PRO A 8 -1.02 -12.37 7.95
CA PRO A 8 -2.26 -11.85 8.53
C PRO A 8 -2.06 -11.30 9.95
N GLN A 9 -0.93 -11.59 10.59
CA GLN A 9 -0.57 -11.13 11.95
C GLN A 9 0.88 -10.62 11.98
N PRO A 10 1.20 -9.56 11.22
CA PRO A 10 2.52 -8.95 11.25
C PRO A 10 2.78 -8.32 12.62
N GLN A 11 4.04 -8.32 13.04
CA GLN A 11 4.42 -7.53 14.21
C GLN A 11 4.27 -6.04 13.87
N VAL A 12 3.65 -5.28 14.76
CA VAL A 12 3.37 -3.85 14.53
C VAL A 12 4.17 -3.02 15.51
N THR A 13 5.08 -2.21 14.98
CA THR A 13 5.95 -1.32 15.76
C THR A 13 5.62 0.14 15.47
N ARG A 14 5.54 0.94 16.53
CA ARG A 14 5.34 2.40 16.46
C ARG A 14 6.71 3.07 16.46
N LEU A 15 6.97 3.95 15.50
CA LEU A 15 8.28 4.58 15.31
C LEU A 15 8.16 6.10 15.43
N GLU A 16 9.22 6.73 15.95
CA GLU A 16 9.36 8.18 16.03
C GLU A 16 8.20 8.83 16.80
N GLU A 17 8.19 8.68 18.13
CA GLU A 17 7.16 9.33 18.97
C GLU A 17 7.20 10.85 18.79
N LEU A 18 6.04 11.43 18.54
CA LEU A 18 5.84 12.86 18.36
C LEU A 18 5.51 13.53 19.70
N PRO A 19 5.86 14.82 19.87
CA PRO A 19 5.57 15.55 21.10
C PRO A 19 4.07 15.74 21.34
N GLY A 20 3.26 15.71 20.27
CA GLY A 20 1.81 15.83 20.34
C GLY A 20 1.15 14.63 21.02
N LYS A 21 0.14 14.90 21.84
CA LYS A 21 -0.73 13.89 22.44
C LYS A 21 -2.16 14.11 21.95
N VAL A 22 -2.91 13.02 21.80
CA VAL A 22 -4.31 13.08 21.39
C VAL A 22 -5.21 12.68 22.56
N ASN A 23 -6.34 13.36 22.66
CA ASN A 23 -7.40 13.07 23.61
C ASN A 23 -8.71 12.82 22.85
N TYR A 24 -9.38 11.70 23.12
CA TYR A 24 -10.69 11.35 22.61
C TYR A 24 -11.71 11.39 23.75
N PHE A 25 -12.61 12.36 23.72
CA PHE A 25 -13.70 12.52 24.68
C PHE A 25 -15.02 12.13 24.00
N ILE A 26 -15.37 10.84 24.03
CA ILE A 26 -16.54 10.31 23.32
C ILE A 26 -17.78 10.45 24.20
N GLY A 27 -18.61 11.44 23.88
CA GLY A 27 -19.86 11.72 24.61
C GLY A 27 -19.62 12.12 26.06
N ASN A 28 -20.66 11.97 26.89
CA ASN A 28 -20.67 12.48 28.26
C ASN A 28 -20.26 11.44 29.32
N ASP A 29 -19.76 10.29 28.88
CA ASP A 29 -19.35 9.18 29.76
C ASP A 29 -17.82 9.18 29.91
N PRO A 30 -17.28 9.57 31.07
CA PRO A 30 -15.84 9.64 31.30
C PRO A 30 -15.11 8.29 31.14
N THR A 31 -15.82 7.16 31.27
CA THR A 31 -15.21 5.84 31.04
C THR A 31 -14.84 5.58 29.58
N LYS A 32 -15.44 6.36 28.66
CA LYS A 32 -15.14 6.34 27.22
C LYS A 32 -14.07 7.36 26.81
N TRP A 33 -13.60 8.16 27.76
CA TRP A 33 -12.59 9.17 27.51
C TRP A 33 -11.20 8.53 27.52
N ARG A 34 -10.40 8.88 26.53
CA ARG A 34 -8.99 8.47 26.45
C ARG A 34 -8.15 9.72 26.30
N ALA A 35 -7.26 9.97 27.25
CA ALA A 35 -6.40 11.13 27.26
C ALA A 35 -4.91 10.75 27.23
N ASN A 36 -4.07 11.71 26.86
CA ASN A 36 -2.60 11.58 26.81
C ASN A 36 -2.11 10.44 25.91
N ILE A 37 -2.82 10.15 24.82
CA ILE A 37 -2.42 9.10 23.89
C ILE A 37 -1.19 9.58 23.10
N PRO A 38 -0.03 8.88 23.18
CA PRO A 38 1.15 9.21 22.39
C PRO A 38 0.84 9.09 20.90
N THR A 39 1.40 10.01 20.12
CA THR A 39 1.36 9.95 18.66
C THR A 39 2.74 9.60 18.11
N TYR A 40 2.78 9.01 16.92
CA TYR A 40 4.00 8.51 16.29
C TYR A 40 4.00 8.95 14.84
N ALA A 41 5.18 9.27 14.30
CA ALA A 41 5.29 9.70 12.91
C ALA A 41 5.07 8.54 11.95
N LYS A 42 5.40 7.30 12.36
CA LYS A 42 5.30 6.11 11.50
C LYS A 42 4.80 4.87 12.24
N VAL A 43 4.22 3.98 11.48
CA VAL A 43 3.85 2.62 11.92
C VAL A 43 4.50 1.63 10.96
N LYS A 44 5.29 0.71 11.50
CA LYS A 44 5.96 -0.35 10.76
C LYS A 44 5.24 -1.67 11.00
N TYR A 45 4.87 -2.33 9.91
CA TYR A 45 4.41 -3.70 9.87
C TYR A 45 5.59 -4.56 9.41
N GLU A 46 6.06 -5.45 10.28
CA GLU A 46 7.24 -6.26 10.02
C GLU A 46 6.88 -7.58 9.33
N ASP A 47 7.73 -7.99 8.38
CA ASP A 47 7.58 -9.23 7.62
C ASP A 47 6.15 -9.41 7.08
N VAL A 48 5.63 -8.37 6.41
CA VAL A 48 4.34 -8.47 5.69
C VAL A 48 4.44 -9.44 4.54
N TYR A 49 5.62 -9.53 3.93
CA TYR A 49 6.09 -10.66 3.12
C TYR A 49 7.48 -11.07 3.65
N PRO A 50 7.98 -12.28 3.35
CA PRO A 50 9.30 -12.70 3.80
C PRO A 50 10.40 -11.69 3.43
N GLY A 51 11.00 -11.05 4.44
CA GLY A 51 12.05 -10.03 4.23
C GLY A 51 11.54 -8.70 3.67
N VAL A 52 10.24 -8.42 3.77
CA VAL A 52 9.63 -7.15 3.34
C VAL A 52 8.81 -6.56 4.49
N ASP A 53 9.17 -5.36 4.89
CA ASP A 53 8.41 -4.56 5.83
C ASP A 53 7.55 -3.52 5.10
N LEU A 54 6.43 -3.13 5.71
CA LEU A 54 5.57 -2.05 5.23
C LEU A 54 5.54 -0.92 6.27
N VAL A 55 5.91 0.29 5.86
CA VAL A 55 5.96 1.46 6.74
C VAL A 55 4.93 2.48 6.30
N TYR A 56 3.95 2.77 7.13
CA TYR A 56 3.00 3.86 6.94
C TYR A 56 3.45 5.13 7.65
N TYR A 57 3.26 6.28 7.03
CA TYR A 57 3.54 7.58 7.62
C TYR A 57 2.65 8.67 7.05
N GLY A 58 2.40 9.71 7.83
CA GLY A 58 1.62 10.88 7.38
C GLY A 58 2.51 11.97 6.83
N THR A 59 2.14 12.55 5.69
CA THR A 59 2.69 13.82 5.19
C THR A 59 1.65 14.92 5.36
N GLN A 60 1.94 16.16 4.92
CA GLN A 60 1.15 17.35 5.26
C GLN A 60 -0.35 17.25 4.92
N ARG A 61 -0.77 16.30 4.06
CA ARG A 61 -2.19 16.05 3.75
C ARG A 61 -2.55 14.59 3.42
N GLN A 62 -1.60 13.66 3.40
CA GLN A 62 -1.82 12.32 2.85
C GLN A 62 -1.18 11.24 3.73
N LEU A 63 -1.79 10.06 3.73
CA LEU A 63 -1.17 8.85 4.26
C LEU A 63 -0.34 8.24 3.13
N GLU A 64 0.95 8.05 3.39
CA GLU A 64 1.89 7.42 2.47
C GLU A 64 2.38 6.08 3.04
N TYR A 65 2.97 5.27 2.18
CA TYR A 65 3.56 4.00 2.55
C TYR A 65 4.80 3.66 1.72
N ASP A 66 5.76 3.01 2.36
CA ASP A 66 6.97 2.49 1.74
C ASP A 66 7.07 0.97 1.96
N PHE A 67 7.58 0.24 0.96
CA PHE A 67 8.04 -1.14 1.15
C PHE A 67 9.55 -1.15 1.37
N VAL A 68 9.98 -1.67 2.52
CA VAL A 68 11.39 -1.85 2.86
C VAL A 68 11.75 -3.29 2.57
N VAL A 69 12.54 -3.51 1.53
CA VAL A 69 12.92 -4.84 1.07
C VAL A 69 14.30 -5.16 1.62
N ALA A 70 14.44 -6.27 2.32
CA ALA A 70 15.75 -6.74 2.77
C ALA A 70 16.61 -7.18 1.57
N PRO A 71 17.94 -7.09 1.64
CA PRO A 71 18.82 -7.64 0.60
C PRO A 71 18.49 -9.12 0.32
N GLY A 72 18.20 -9.43 -0.96
CA GLY A 72 17.84 -10.79 -1.41
C GLY A 72 16.38 -11.20 -1.21
N ALA A 73 15.54 -10.36 -0.59
CA ALA A 73 14.09 -10.58 -0.57
C ALA A 73 13.49 -10.25 -1.96
N ASP A 74 12.39 -10.94 -2.30
CA ASP A 74 11.71 -10.80 -3.59
C ASP A 74 10.63 -9.70 -3.53
N PRO A 75 10.83 -8.55 -4.21
CA PRO A 75 9.80 -7.51 -4.27
C PRO A 75 8.55 -7.96 -5.03
N GLY A 76 8.67 -8.91 -5.96
CA GLY A 76 7.57 -9.43 -6.77
C GLY A 76 6.51 -10.19 -5.96
N ALA A 77 6.82 -10.56 -4.71
CA ALA A 77 5.84 -11.14 -3.79
C ALA A 77 4.75 -10.13 -3.38
N ILE A 78 5.05 -8.83 -3.43
CA ILE A 78 4.15 -7.78 -2.96
C ILE A 78 2.97 -7.66 -3.92
N THR A 79 1.75 -7.89 -3.41
CA THR A 79 0.57 -7.98 -4.25
C THR A 79 -0.59 -7.18 -3.65
N LEU A 80 -1.07 -6.15 -4.35
CA LEU A 80 -2.13 -5.26 -3.88
C LEU A 80 -3.45 -5.53 -4.61
N ALA A 81 -4.46 -5.98 -3.88
CA ALA A 81 -5.82 -6.20 -4.37
C ALA A 81 -6.75 -5.02 -4.07
N PHE A 82 -7.59 -4.69 -5.06
CA PHE A 82 -8.64 -3.68 -4.93
C PHE A 82 -10.02 -4.34 -5.14
N GLU A 83 -10.70 -4.59 -4.02
CA GLU A 83 -12.05 -5.16 -3.98
C GLU A 83 -13.12 -4.07 -4.11
N GLY A 84 -14.32 -4.43 -4.56
CA GLY A 84 -15.49 -3.53 -4.59
C GLY A 84 -15.54 -2.54 -5.77
N LEU A 85 -14.67 -2.70 -6.77
CA LEU A 85 -14.68 -1.88 -7.97
C LEU A 85 -15.80 -2.31 -8.93
N VAL A 86 -16.84 -1.49 -9.06
CA VAL A 86 -17.92 -1.70 -10.04
C VAL A 86 -17.36 -1.45 -11.44
N GLY A 87 -17.55 -2.39 -12.36
CA GLY A 87 -16.99 -2.32 -13.71
C GLY A 87 -15.56 -2.85 -13.83
N ALA A 88 -14.97 -3.38 -12.74
CA ALA A 88 -13.75 -4.19 -12.81
C ALA A 88 -14.10 -5.57 -13.37
N GLY A 89 -14.47 -5.63 -14.65
CA GLY A 89 -14.39 -6.86 -15.40
C GLY A 89 -12.93 -7.33 -15.47
N PRO A 90 -12.67 -8.55 -15.98
CA PRO A 90 -11.30 -8.93 -16.30
C PRO A 90 -10.64 -7.80 -17.07
N CYS A 91 -9.42 -7.44 -16.68
CA CYS A 91 -8.49 -6.75 -17.57
C CYS A 91 -8.35 -7.67 -18.78
N ALA A 92 -9.29 -7.59 -19.72
CA ALA A 92 -9.18 -8.18 -21.02
C ALA A 92 -7.91 -7.53 -21.57
N CYS A 93 -6.86 -8.34 -21.73
CA CYS A 93 -5.62 -7.86 -22.28
C CYS A 93 -5.96 -7.16 -23.59
N PRO A 94 -5.85 -5.82 -23.68
CA PRO A 94 -5.73 -5.22 -24.99
C PRO A 94 -4.29 -5.58 -25.34
N GLN A 95 -4.12 -6.61 -26.16
CA GLN A 95 -2.91 -6.69 -26.94
C GLN A 95 -2.81 -5.31 -27.62
N GLU A 96 -1.88 -4.49 -27.12
CA GLU A 96 -1.56 -3.15 -27.61
C GLU A 96 -2.59 -2.04 -27.27
N GLY A 97 -2.51 -1.49 -26.05
CA GLY A 97 -2.57 -0.04 -25.87
C GLY A 97 -3.92 0.66 -25.62
N ASP A 98 -5.04 -0.04 -25.43
CA ASP A 98 -6.30 0.63 -25.04
C ASP A 98 -6.90 0.09 -23.73
N HIS A 99 -6.52 0.70 -22.61
CA HIS A 99 -7.10 0.44 -21.29
C HIS A 99 -8.29 1.37 -20.96
N ARG A 100 -8.83 2.13 -21.94
CA ARG A 100 -9.96 3.04 -21.69
C ARG A 100 -11.20 2.25 -21.30
N GLY A 101 -11.55 2.30 -20.02
CA GLY A 101 -12.72 1.65 -19.45
C GLY A 101 -12.41 0.69 -18.29
N SER A 102 -11.14 0.32 -18.10
CA SER A 102 -10.72 -0.34 -16.87
C SER A 102 -10.81 0.66 -15.70
N PRO A 103 -11.42 0.28 -14.55
CA PRO A 103 -11.35 1.11 -13.36
C PRO A 103 -9.94 1.17 -12.78
N LEU A 104 -8.99 0.39 -13.30
CA LEU A 104 -7.60 0.34 -12.88
C LEU A 104 -6.68 0.72 -14.03
N GLN A 105 -5.87 1.75 -13.84
CA GLN A 105 -4.96 2.28 -14.84
C GLN A 105 -3.62 2.63 -14.19
N ILE A 106 -2.57 2.67 -15.00
CA ILE A 106 -1.27 3.25 -14.64
C ILE A 106 -1.07 4.43 -15.58
N ASP A 107 -0.84 5.62 -15.04
CA ASP A 107 -0.62 6.82 -15.84
C ASP A 107 0.84 6.92 -16.34
N ASP A 108 1.13 7.97 -17.12
CA ASP A 108 2.47 8.21 -17.67
C ASP A 108 3.54 8.51 -16.59
N ASN A 109 3.13 8.86 -15.38
CA ASN A 109 4.02 9.06 -14.24
C ASN A 109 4.33 7.75 -13.49
N GLY A 110 3.64 6.66 -13.85
CA GLY A 110 3.70 5.39 -13.13
C GLY A 110 2.83 5.37 -11.87
N ASP A 111 1.92 6.33 -11.71
CA ASP A 111 0.95 6.35 -10.63
C ASP A 111 -0.20 5.39 -10.95
N PHE A 112 -0.66 4.66 -9.94
CA PHE A 112 -1.77 3.74 -10.06
C PHE A 112 -3.09 4.46 -9.78
N ILE A 113 -3.91 4.55 -10.82
CA ILE A 113 -5.20 5.23 -10.80
C ILE A 113 -6.33 4.21 -10.65
N VAL A 114 -7.09 4.37 -9.57
CA VAL A 114 -8.28 3.57 -9.27
C VAL A 114 -9.51 4.47 -9.43
N HIS A 115 -10.25 4.28 -10.52
CA HIS A 115 -11.53 4.95 -10.73
C HIS A 115 -12.61 4.32 -9.85
N ILE A 116 -13.28 5.15 -9.07
CA ILE A 116 -14.37 4.78 -8.16
C ILE A 116 -15.57 5.69 -8.42
N PRO A 117 -16.80 5.28 -8.04
CA PRO A 117 -17.94 6.18 -8.10
C PRO A 117 -17.64 7.47 -7.34
N GLY A 118 -17.72 8.62 -8.03
CA GLY A 118 -17.47 9.94 -7.44
C GLY A 118 -16.03 10.46 -7.55
N GLY A 119 -15.11 9.74 -8.19
CA GLY A 119 -13.77 10.28 -8.47
C GLY A 119 -12.72 9.24 -8.85
N ALA A 120 -11.47 9.57 -8.60
CA ALA A 120 -10.35 8.64 -8.74
C ALA A 120 -9.46 8.73 -7.50
N LEU A 121 -8.97 7.58 -7.06
CA LEU A 121 -7.86 7.48 -6.11
C LEU A 121 -6.58 7.34 -6.92
N SER A 122 -5.63 8.25 -6.74
CA SER A 122 -4.27 8.11 -7.26
C SER A 122 -3.36 7.61 -6.16
N LEU A 123 -2.64 6.51 -6.43
CA LEU A 123 -1.54 6.04 -5.61
C LEU A 123 -0.25 6.31 -6.35
N HIS A 124 0.64 7.09 -5.74
CA HIS A 124 1.93 7.37 -6.34
C HIS A 124 2.71 6.09 -6.62
N LYS A 125 3.55 6.15 -7.65
CA LYS A 125 4.55 5.12 -7.97
C LYS A 125 5.18 4.58 -6.69
N PRO A 126 5.27 3.25 -6.51
CA PRO A 126 5.66 2.67 -5.24
C PRO A 126 7.11 3.02 -4.96
N ARG A 127 7.38 3.48 -3.74
CA ARG A 127 8.75 3.66 -3.28
C ARG A 127 9.23 2.37 -2.63
N VAL A 128 10.26 1.78 -3.23
CA VAL A 128 10.90 0.55 -2.77
C VAL A 128 12.35 0.88 -2.47
N TYR A 129 12.85 0.49 -1.30
CA TYR A 129 14.25 0.68 -0.95
C TYR A 129 14.79 -0.43 -0.05
N GLN A 130 16.11 -0.60 -0.09
CA GLN A 130 16.90 -1.36 0.86
C GLN A 130 17.52 -0.44 1.89
N GLN A 131 17.70 -0.94 3.11
CA GLN A 131 18.50 -0.26 4.13
C GLN A 131 19.82 -1.01 4.31
N ILE A 132 20.90 -0.47 3.76
CA ILE A 132 22.24 -1.08 3.80
C ILE A 132 23.16 -0.16 4.61
N ASN A 133 23.76 -0.69 5.69
CA ASN A 133 24.61 0.09 6.60
C ASN A 133 23.97 1.38 7.13
N GLY A 134 22.65 1.37 7.34
CA GLY A 134 21.89 2.55 7.79
C GLY A 134 21.58 3.57 6.70
N VAL A 135 22.01 3.35 5.46
CA VAL A 135 21.72 4.20 4.30
C VAL A 135 20.56 3.61 3.52
N LYS A 136 19.61 4.46 3.12
CA LYS A 136 18.54 4.07 2.20
C LYS A 136 19.07 4.03 0.78
N GLN A 137 18.91 2.89 0.12
CA GLN A 137 19.21 2.69 -1.28
C GLN A 137 17.90 2.40 -2.01
N ASP A 138 17.41 3.37 -2.78
CA ASP A 138 16.20 3.20 -3.58
C ASP A 138 16.44 2.13 -4.66
N ILE A 139 15.42 1.30 -4.91
CA ILE A 139 15.38 0.28 -5.95
C ILE A 139 14.26 0.66 -6.92
N PRO A 140 14.45 0.53 -8.25
CA PRO A 140 13.39 0.84 -9.21
C PRO A 140 12.13 0.04 -8.90
N GLY A 141 11.04 0.71 -8.49
CA GLY A 141 9.73 0.12 -8.25
C GLY A 141 8.73 0.54 -9.31
N CYS A 142 7.93 -0.36 -9.89
CA CYS A 142 6.82 0.02 -10.78
C CYS A 142 5.58 -0.83 -10.55
N TYR A 143 4.39 -0.27 -10.82
CA TYR A 143 3.16 -1.08 -10.81
C TYR A 143 3.05 -1.93 -12.07
N VAL A 144 2.54 -3.15 -11.94
CA VAL A 144 2.09 -3.99 -13.03
C VAL A 144 0.68 -4.50 -12.74
N LEU A 145 -0.25 -4.36 -13.69
CA LEU A 145 -1.61 -4.90 -13.57
C LEU A 145 -1.59 -6.40 -13.86
N LEU A 146 -2.11 -7.18 -12.92
CA LEU A 146 -2.24 -8.62 -13.09
C LEU A 146 -3.60 -9.00 -13.70
N PRO A 147 -3.62 -9.98 -14.63
CA PRO A 147 -4.88 -10.53 -15.13
C PRO A 147 -5.65 -11.22 -14.01
N LEU A 148 -6.98 -11.22 -14.11
CA LEU A 148 -7.82 -12.02 -13.20
C LEU A 148 -7.48 -13.50 -13.39
N SER A 149 -6.99 -14.16 -12.33
CA SER A 149 -6.81 -15.61 -12.35
C SER A 149 -8.19 -16.29 -12.32
N PRO A 150 -8.50 -17.23 -13.23
CA PRO A 150 -9.83 -17.85 -13.31
C PRO A 150 -10.19 -18.77 -12.13
N GLN A 151 -9.30 -18.96 -11.15
CA GLN A 151 -9.47 -19.88 -10.02
C GLN A 151 -9.98 -19.21 -8.72
N ALA A 152 -10.28 -17.92 -8.72
CA ALA A 152 -10.99 -17.31 -7.59
C ALA A 152 -11.87 -16.16 -8.09
N GLY A 153 -13.17 -16.23 -7.81
CA GLY A 153 -14.02 -15.05 -7.94
C GLY A 153 -13.50 -13.93 -7.02
N HIS A 154 -13.12 -12.79 -7.60
CA HIS A 154 -12.52 -11.56 -7.00
C HIS A 154 -11.00 -11.59 -6.75
N PRO A 155 -10.29 -10.43 -6.62
CA PRO A 155 -10.35 -9.10 -7.27
C PRO A 155 -9.12 -8.82 -8.18
N THR A 156 -9.06 -7.67 -8.86
CA THR A 156 -7.90 -7.25 -9.68
C THR A 156 -6.73 -6.77 -8.81
N SER A 157 -5.49 -7.04 -9.25
CA SER A 157 -4.28 -6.86 -8.45
C SER A 157 -3.20 -6.05 -9.17
N ALA A 158 -2.41 -5.27 -8.42
CA ALA A 158 -1.21 -4.57 -8.87
C ALA A 158 0.03 -5.05 -8.09
N LEU A 159 1.17 -5.25 -8.77
CA LEU A 159 2.47 -5.61 -8.16
C LEU A 159 3.42 -4.42 -8.22
N PRO A 160 4.08 -4.00 -7.12
CA PRO A 160 5.31 -3.23 -7.20
C PRO A 160 6.47 -4.16 -7.57
N VAL A 161 7.03 -4.04 -8.77
CA VAL A 161 8.18 -4.83 -9.21
C VAL A 161 9.47 -4.06 -8.93
N GLY A 162 10.40 -4.69 -8.22
CA GLY A 162 11.76 -4.21 -8.03
C GLY A 162 12.71 -4.89 -9.01
N GLU A 163 13.37 -4.13 -9.90
CA GLU A 163 14.48 -4.69 -10.70
C GLU A 163 15.75 -4.72 -9.83
N GLY A 164 16.29 -5.92 -9.62
CA GLY A 164 17.49 -6.18 -8.81
C GLY A 164 18.79 -5.97 -9.55
#